data_AF-A0A957NBW2-F1
#
_entry.id   AF-A0A957NBW2-F1
#
_cell.length_a   1.000
_cell.length_b   1.000
_cell.length_c   1.000
_cell.angle_alpha   90.00
_cell.angle_beta   90.00
_cell.angle_gamma   90.00
#
_symmetry.space_group_name_H-M   'P 1'
#
loop_
_entity.id
_entity.type
_entity.pdbx_description
1 polymer ?
#
loop_
_entity_poly.entity_id
_entity_poly.type
_entity_poly.pdbx_seq_one_letter_code
_entity_poly.pdbx_strand_id
1 'polypeptide(L)'
;LVRQDGATRAGQLPQSVFNAYSKAFNKATGHTGTLFEGRYKIIAVTRDPYLHHLCRYIHTNPVRHGLATHAHLWPYSNFQEWLKLRDGTLVDHNFVQDHFGTPERYRLYLDAYLTGQNQPPRGLGDYLTGL
;
A
#
# COMPACT_ATOMS: atom_id res chain seq x y z
N LEU A 1 -2.01 -3.90 0.55
CA LEU A 1 -1.89 -5.09 1.43
C LEU A 1 -3.06 -6.02 1.13
N VAL A 2 -2.88 -7.34 1.23
CA VAL A 2 -3.96 -8.31 1.02
C VAL A 2 -4.11 -9.12 2.30
N ARG A 3 -5.30 -9.09 2.91
CA ARG A 3 -5.65 -9.92 4.06
C ARG A 3 -6.29 -11.22 3.55
N GLN A 4 -5.91 -12.36 4.11
CA GLN A 4 -6.48 -13.67 3.77
C GLN A 4 -7.27 -14.20 4.95
N ASP A 5 -8.60 -14.06 4.88
CA ASP A 5 -9.52 -14.53 5.93
C ASP A 5 -10.10 -15.92 5.63
N GLY A 6 -9.72 -16.55 4.51
CA GLY A 6 -10.30 -17.82 4.05
C GLY A 6 -9.28 -18.78 3.43
N ALA A 7 -9.80 -19.88 2.87
CA ALA A 7 -8.99 -20.95 2.26
C ALA A 7 -8.33 -20.54 0.93
N THR A 8 -8.89 -19.55 0.25
CA THR A 8 -8.38 -19.00 -1.01
C THR A 8 -7.04 -18.31 -0.78
N ARG A 9 -6.02 -18.67 -1.57
CA ARG A 9 -4.68 -18.09 -1.43
C ARG A 9 -4.70 -16.61 -1.81
N ALA A 10 -4.15 -15.75 -0.96
CA ALA A 10 -4.04 -14.31 -1.18
C ALA A 10 -3.44 -13.95 -2.55
N GLY A 11 -2.45 -14.73 -3.01
CA GLY A 11 -1.78 -14.53 -4.29
C GLY A 11 -2.67 -14.70 -5.54
N GLN A 12 -3.84 -15.34 -5.41
CA GLN A 12 -4.78 -15.45 -6.53
C GLN A 12 -5.40 -14.09 -6.89
N LEU A 13 -5.55 -13.18 -5.92
CA LEU A 13 -6.06 -11.84 -6.16
C LEU A 13 -5.15 -11.02 -7.10
N PRO A 14 -3.86 -10.75 -6.77
CA PRO A 14 -2.98 -10.00 -7.67
C PRO A 14 -2.77 -10.73 -9.00
N GLN A 15 -2.74 -12.07 -9.01
CA GLN A 15 -2.64 -12.84 -10.26
C GLN A 15 -3.82 -12.55 -11.20
N SER A 16 -5.05 -12.64 -10.70
CA SER A 16 -6.25 -12.37 -11.51
C SER A 16 -6.32 -10.91 -11.95
N VAL A 17 -6.04 -9.97 -11.05
CA VAL A 17 -6.07 -8.52 -11.35
C VAL A 17 -5.04 -8.17 -12.43
N PHE A 18 -3.79 -8.63 -12.30
CA PHE A 18 -2.73 -8.31 -13.25
C PHE A 18 -3.00 -8.93 -14.61
N ASN A 19 -3.45 -10.18 -14.66
CA ASN A 19 -3.82 -10.84 -15.91
C ASN A 19 -4.98 -10.14 -16.62
N ALA A 20 -6.02 -9.76 -15.88
CA ALA A 20 -7.16 -9.03 -16.44
C ALA A 20 -6.72 -7.66 -16.96
N TYR A 21 -5.93 -6.93 -16.19
CA TYR A 21 -5.44 -5.61 -16.57
C TYR A 21 -4.53 -5.65 -17.80
N SER A 22 -3.54 -6.55 -17.87
CA SER A 22 -2.67 -6.67 -19.05
C SER A 22 -3.45 -7.01 -20.31
N LYS A 23 -4.44 -7.90 -20.22
CA LYS A 23 -5.31 -8.23 -21.37
C LYS A 23 -6.13 -7.03 -21.83
N ALA A 24 -6.73 -6.30 -20.89
CA ALA A 24 -7.52 -5.11 -21.18
C ALA A 24 -6.66 -4.00 -21.81
N PHE A 25 -5.47 -3.73 -21.22
CA PHE A 25 -4.52 -2.75 -21.74
C PHE A 25 -4.05 -3.10 -23.15
N ASN A 26 -3.57 -4.33 -23.39
CA ASN A 26 -3.10 -4.77 -24.69
C ASN A 26 -4.20 -4.64 -25.76
N LYS A 27 -5.44 -5.02 -25.42
CA LYS A 27 -6.57 -4.87 -26.33
C LYS A 27 -6.89 -3.41 -26.62
N ALA A 28 -6.83 -2.53 -25.62
CA ALA A 28 -7.18 -1.12 -25.76
C ALA A 28 -6.12 -0.30 -26.51
N THR A 29 -4.85 -0.67 -26.42
CA THR A 29 -3.73 0.11 -27.00
C THR A 29 -3.11 -0.53 -28.24
N GLY A 30 -3.48 -1.78 -28.57
CA GLY A 30 -2.81 -2.56 -29.61
C GLY A 30 -1.41 -3.06 -29.22
N HIS A 31 -1.00 -2.86 -27.96
CA HIS A 31 0.27 -3.37 -27.44
C HIS A 31 0.30 -4.91 -27.44
N THR A 32 1.47 -5.47 -27.74
CA THR A 32 1.72 -6.92 -27.71
C THR A 32 2.85 -7.24 -26.73
N GLY A 33 2.77 -8.40 -26.08
CA GLY A 33 3.75 -8.83 -25.08
C GLY A 33 3.37 -8.52 -23.63
N THR A 34 4.37 -8.63 -22.75
CA THR A 34 4.22 -8.48 -21.30
C THR A 34 4.12 -7.02 -20.89
N LEU A 35 3.15 -6.67 -20.04
CA LEU A 35 3.01 -5.32 -19.50
C LEU A 35 3.85 -5.09 -18.23
N PHE A 36 3.98 -6.13 -17.41
CA PHE A 36 4.74 -6.09 -16.16
C PHE A 36 6.14 -6.68 -16.38
N GLU A 37 7.15 -6.07 -15.75
CA GLU A 37 8.57 -6.44 -15.88
C GLU A 37 8.89 -7.84 -15.32
N GLY A 38 8.02 -8.40 -14.47
CA GLY A 38 8.22 -9.74 -13.92
C GLY A 38 7.10 -10.19 -12.98
N ARG A 39 7.38 -11.26 -12.24
CA ARG A 39 6.46 -11.77 -11.21
C ARG A 39 6.43 -10.79 -10.03
N TYR A 40 5.24 -10.57 -9.49
CA TYR A 40 5.10 -9.83 -8.24
C TYR A 40 5.75 -10.58 -7.09
N LYS A 41 6.25 -9.83 -6.11
CA LYS A 41 6.87 -10.36 -4.90
C LYS A 41 5.85 -10.37 -3.77
N ILE A 42 5.96 -11.37 -2.89
CA ILE A 42 5.07 -11.55 -1.75
C ILE A 42 5.92 -11.69 -0.51
N ILE A 43 5.56 -10.95 0.54
CA ILE A 43 6.16 -11.07 1.86
C ILE A 43 5.02 -11.25 2.86
N ALA A 44 5.14 -12.27 3.71
CA ALA A 44 4.19 -12.50 4.78
C ALA A 44 4.36 -11.43 5.86
N VAL A 45 3.25 -10.79 6.24
CA VAL A 45 3.23 -9.81 7.32
C VAL A 45 2.66 -10.50 8.55
N THR A 46 3.54 -10.87 9.48
CA THR A 46 3.18 -11.69 10.66
C THR A 46 3.24 -10.91 11.98
N ARG A 47 3.63 -9.63 11.93
CA ARG A 47 3.85 -8.80 13.12
C ARG A 47 3.29 -7.40 12.92
N ASP A 48 2.55 -6.91 13.90
CA ASP A 48 1.92 -5.58 13.87
C ASP A 48 2.91 -4.42 13.65
N PRO A 49 4.11 -4.39 14.25
CA PRO A 49 5.06 -3.31 13.98
C PRO A 49 5.48 -3.22 12.51
N TYR A 50 5.56 -4.37 11.83
CA TYR A 50 5.88 -4.40 10.40
C TYR A 50 4.69 -3.97 9.56
N LEU A 51 3.48 -4.41 9.90
CA LEU A 51 2.23 -3.95 9.28
C LEU A 51 2.08 -2.43 9.38
N HIS A 52 2.25 -1.86 10.57
CA HIS A 52 2.17 -0.42 10.84
C HIS A 52 3.21 0.36 10.05
N HIS A 53 4.41 -0.19 9.92
CA HIS A 53 5.47 0.38 9.09
C HIS A 53 5.07 0.39 7.60
N LEU A 54 4.58 -0.73 7.07
CA LEU A 54 4.17 -0.84 5.68
C LEU A 54 3.03 0.11 5.32
N CYS A 55 2.03 0.26 6.19
CA CYS A 55 0.92 1.19 5.97
C CYS A 55 1.41 2.64 5.82
N ARG A 56 2.25 3.13 6.75
CA ARG A 56 2.83 4.48 6.63
C ARG A 56 3.78 4.60 5.45
N TYR A 57 4.57 3.57 5.15
CA TYR A 57 5.48 3.57 4.01
C TYR A 57 4.70 3.75 2.70
N ILE A 58 3.65 2.95 2.47
CA ILE A 58 2.81 3.03 1.28
C ILE A 58 2.19 4.43 1.13
N HIS A 59 1.59 4.99 2.19
CA HIS A 59 0.94 6.30 2.12
C HIS A 59 1.92 7.47 1.99
N THR A 60 3.17 7.30 2.40
CA THR A 60 4.20 8.34 2.27
C THR A 60 5.00 8.26 0.98
N ASN A 61 4.97 7.13 0.26
CA ASN A 61 5.69 6.96 -1.01
C ASN A 61 5.43 8.07 -2.03
N PRO A 62 4.18 8.51 -2.29
CA PRO A 62 3.93 9.60 -3.22
C PRO A 62 4.69 10.89 -2.87
N VAL A 63 4.81 11.19 -1.58
CA VAL A 63 5.56 12.37 -1.10
C VAL A 63 7.06 12.13 -1.23
N ARG A 64 7.55 10.97 -0.77
CA ARG A 64 8.97 10.62 -0.80
C ARG A 64 9.56 10.56 -2.21
N HIS A 65 8.73 10.23 -3.20
CA HIS A 65 9.11 10.16 -4.61
C HIS A 65 8.73 11.44 -5.40
N GLY A 66 8.30 12.51 -4.73
CA GLY A 66 8.01 13.79 -5.38
C GLY A 66 6.76 13.80 -6.27
N LEU A 67 5.90 12.80 -6.16
CA LEU A 67 4.66 12.68 -6.92
C LEU A 67 3.53 13.54 -6.33
N ALA A 68 3.61 13.88 -5.04
CA ALA A 68 2.69 14.78 -4.36
C ALA A 68 3.43 15.58 -3.28
N THR A 69 2.99 16.81 -3.00
CA THR A 69 3.55 17.61 -1.89
C THR A 69 3.07 17.13 -0.52
N HIS A 70 1.88 16.54 -0.46
CA HIS A 70 1.30 15.94 0.75
C HIS A 70 0.61 14.62 0.40
N ALA A 71 0.60 13.68 1.35
CA ALA A 71 0.04 12.34 1.12
C ALA A 71 -1.46 12.38 0.77
N HIS A 72 -2.25 13.27 1.37
CA HIS A 72 -3.69 13.39 1.10
C HIS A 72 -4.01 13.95 -0.28
N LEU A 73 -3.05 14.59 -0.95
CA LEU A 73 -3.20 15.08 -2.32
C LEU A 73 -3.01 13.99 -3.37
N TRP A 74 -2.52 12.81 -2.98
CA TRP A 74 -2.36 11.68 -3.89
C TRP A 74 -3.65 10.88 -4.02
N PRO A 75 -4.38 10.95 -5.16
CA PRO A 75 -5.71 10.35 -5.28
C PRO A 75 -5.66 8.82 -5.44
N TYR A 76 -4.52 8.26 -5.84
CA TYR A 76 -4.32 6.84 -6.16
C TYR A 76 -3.89 6.01 -4.93
N SER A 77 -4.39 6.37 -3.76
CA SER A 77 -4.26 5.60 -2.52
C SER A 77 -5.57 5.67 -1.74
N ASN A 78 -5.73 4.82 -0.72
CA ASN A 78 -6.85 4.92 0.21
C ASN A 78 -6.56 5.83 1.41
N PHE A 79 -5.54 6.69 1.33
CA PHE A 79 -5.16 7.56 2.46
C PHE A 79 -6.27 8.56 2.81
N GLN A 80 -6.98 9.10 1.81
CA GLN A 80 -8.10 10.02 2.06
C GLN A 80 -9.26 9.35 2.82
N GLU A 81 -9.54 8.08 2.54
CA GLU A 81 -10.53 7.26 3.23
C GLU A 81 -10.14 7.03 4.70
N TRP A 82 -8.85 6.79 4.97
CA TRP A 82 -8.35 6.66 6.34
C TRP A 82 -8.50 7.97 7.13
N LEU A 83 -8.41 9.09 6.43
CA LEU A 83 -8.64 10.42 6.99
C LEU A 83 -10.12 10.85 7.00
N LYS A 84 -11.04 10.01 6.48
CA LYS A 84 -12.45 10.35 6.29
C LYS A 84 -12.69 11.62 5.45
N LEU A 85 -11.78 11.89 4.52
CA LEU A 85 -11.87 13.02 3.57
C LEU A 85 -12.55 12.61 2.26
N ARG A 86 -12.62 11.32 1.99
CA ARG A 86 -13.26 10.73 0.81
C ARG A 86 -13.99 9.47 1.23
N ASP A 87 -15.22 9.32 0.74
CA ASP A 87 -15.96 8.07 0.88
C ASP A 87 -15.42 7.04 -0.11
N GLY A 88 -15.14 5.83 0.38
CA GLY A 88 -14.64 4.73 -0.43
C GLY A 88 -15.13 3.40 0.10
N THR A 89 -15.32 2.44 -0.80
CA THR A 89 -15.80 1.09 -0.45
C THR A 89 -14.67 0.07 -0.30
N LEU A 90 -13.45 0.41 -0.76
CA LEU A 90 -12.27 -0.45 -0.73
C LEU A 90 -11.37 -0.13 0.49
N VAL A 91 -11.98 0.07 1.64
CA VAL A 91 -11.32 0.37 2.92
C VAL A 91 -12.04 -0.38 4.05
N ASP A 92 -11.26 -0.96 4.96
CA ASP A 92 -11.77 -1.57 6.18
C ASP A 92 -11.61 -0.55 7.33
N HIS A 93 -12.67 0.17 7.65
CA HIS A 93 -12.62 1.22 8.68
C HIS A 93 -12.38 0.66 10.08
N ASN A 94 -12.82 -0.58 10.36
CA ASN A 94 -12.58 -1.23 11.65
C ASN A 94 -11.08 -1.51 11.80
N PHE A 95 -10.45 -2.08 10.76
CA PHE A 95 -9.00 -2.27 10.72
C PHE A 95 -8.23 -0.97 10.97
N VAL A 96 -8.64 0.14 10.33
CA VAL A 96 -7.98 1.44 10.52
C VAL A 96 -8.11 1.91 11.96
N GLN A 97 -9.32 1.82 12.53
CA GLN A 97 -9.57 2.21 13.91
C GLN A 97 -8.78 1.36 14.91
N ASP A 98 -8.76 0.04 14.75
CA ASP A 98 -8.12 -0.90 15.67
C ASP A 98 -6.60 -0.72 15.69
N HIS A 99 -5.97 -0.49 14.53
CA HIS A 99 -4.52 -0.40 14.43
C HIS A 99 -3.98 1.04 14.57
N PHE A 100 -4.75 2.06 14.21
CA PHE A 100 -4.24 3.44 14.08
C PHE A 100 -5.08 4.48 14.84
N GLY A 101 -6.26 4.13 15.34
CA GLY A 101 -7.12 5.02 16.11
C GLY A 101 -7.85 6.03 15.22
N THR A 102 -7.67 7.32 15.52
CA THR A 102 -8.38 8.40 14.82
C THR A 102 -7.64 8.87 13.55
N PRO A 103 -8.36 9.48 12.58
CA PRO A 103 -7.74 10.18 11.44
C PRO A 103 -6.57 11.10 11.84
N GLU A 104 -6.74 11.89 12.90
CA GLU A 104 -5.73 12.85 13.37
C GLU A 104 -4.49 12.13 13.90
N ARG A 105 -4.68 11.06 14.68
CA ARG A 105 -3.58 10.23 15.18
C ARG A 105 -2.80 9.61 14.03
N TYR A 106 -3.50 9.13 13.00
CA TYR A 106 -2.86 8.55 11.83
C TYR A 106 -2.08 9.58 11.01
N ARG A 107 -2.64 10.79 10.82
CA ARG A 107 -1.95 11.89 10.16
C ARG A 107 -0.64 12.25 10.86
N LEU A 108 -0.68 12.45 12.19
CA LEU A 108 0.52 12.75 12.98
C LEU A 108 1.56 11.63 12.91
N TYR A 109 1.12 10.37 12.90
CA TYR A 109 1.99 9.21 12.75
C TYR A 109 2.71 9.18 11.39
N LEU A 110 2.06 9.61 10.30
CA LEU A 110 2.69 9.76 8.99
C LEU A 110 3.65 10.96 8.93
N ASP A 111 3.25 12.10 9.46
CA ASP A 111 4.07 13.32 9.44
C ASP A 111 5.39 13.10 10.19
N ALA A 112 5.35 12.44 11.35
CA ALA A 112 6.55 12.04 12.10
C ALA A 112 7.47 11.09 11.29
N TYR A 113 6.90 10.28 10.40
CA TYR A 113 7.68 9.42 9.51
C TYR A 113 8.35 10.20 8.37
N LEU A 114 7.66 11.20 7.81
CA LEU A 114 8.20 12.07 6.76
C LEU A 114 9.31 13.01 7.28
N THR A 115 9.22 13.47 8.53
CA THR A 115 10.23 14.34 9.16
C THR A 115 11.45 13.59 9.72
N GLY A 116 11.54 12.28 9.49
CA GLY A 116 12.67 11.45 9.92
C GLY A 116 12.69 11.13 11.43
N GLN A 117 11.62 11.46 12.16
CA GLN A 117 11.51 11.18 13.60
C GLN A 117 11.23 9.69 13.90
N ASN A 118 11.03 8.86 12.87
CA ASN A 118 10.77 7.42 13.00
C ASN A 118 11.81 6.59 12.22
N GLN A 119 12.62 5.83 12.95
CA GLN A 119 13.49 4.82 12.34
C GLN A 119 12.64 3.65 11.78
N PRO A 120 13.04 3.05 10.64
CA PRO A 120 12.44 1.79 10.20
C PRO A 120 12.68 0.69 11.25
N PRO A 121 11.80 -0.32 11.35
CA PRO A 121 12.03 -1.48 12.20
C PRO A 121 13.40 -2.12 11.90
N ARG A 122 14.10 -2.58 12.95
CA ARG A 122 15.38 -3.31 12.79
C ARG A 122 15.21 -4.48 11.81
N GLY A 123 16.18 -4.64 10.92
CA GLY A 123 16.20 -5.69 9.88
C GLY A 123 15.53 -5.29 8.56
N LEU A 124 14.77 -4.18 8.50
CA LEU A 124 14.10 -3.77 7.25
C LEU A 124 15.08 -3.40 6.12
N GLY A 125 16.25 -2.85 6.46
CA GLY A 125 17.29 -2.49 5.49
C GLY A 125 17.70 -3.69 4.65
N ASP A 126 17.96 -4.82 5.30
CA ASP A 126 18.36 -6.08 4.66
C ASP A 126 17.27 -6.60 3.69
N TYR A 127 15.99 -6.36 4.01
CA TYR A 127 14.85 -6.73 3.16
C TYR A 127 14.68 -5.84 1.91
N LEU A 128 15.10 -4.57 1.97
CA LEU A 128 14.99 -3.64 0.83
C LEU A 128 16.17 -3.75 -0.14
N THR A 129 17.35 -4.12 0.36
CA THR A 129 18.57 -4.32 -0.46
C THR A 129 18.64 -5.70 -1.13
N GLY A 130 17.82 -6.66 -0.70
CA GLY A 130 17.72 -7.99 -1.31
C GLY A 130 16.67 -8.11 -2.43
N LEU A 131 16.09 -7.00 -2.89
CA LEU A 131 15.08 -6.92 -3.94
C LEU A 131 15.67 -6.50 -5.29
#